data_AF-A0A8J2WQU9-F1
#
_entry.id   AF-A0A8J2WQU9-F1
#
_cell.length_a   1.000
_cell.length_b   1.000
_cell.length_c   1.000
_cell.angle_alpha   90.00
_cell.angle_beta   90.00
_cell.angle_gamma   90.00
#
_symmetry.space_group_name_H-M   'P 1'
#
loop_
_entity.id
_entity.type
_entity.pdbx_description
1 polymer ?
#
loop_
_entity_poly.entity_id
_entity_poly.type
_entity_poly.pdbx_seq_one_letter_code
_entity_poly.pdbx_strand_id
1 'polypeptide(L)'
;MALAGQPADDAATLAFGPEFPLDSCECLSDAEVTTILDTHLRSSAAADRPFPRKALEYARRNVGARPLEAVKTEAVHVRQALQDLDFEGTDAGALHVFEVAAITNLMGRDSEPEEARALVPSLRRYDDDQLGRILAAAAGARQN
;
A
#
# COMPACT_ATOMS: atom_id res chain seq x y z
N MET A 1 -9.41 -0.15 -20.89
CA MET A 1 -10.01 0.65 -21.99
C MET A 1 -11.06 1.52 -21.33
N ALA A 2 -10.77 2.81 -21.10
CA ALA A 2 -11.78 3.72 -20.57
C ALA A 2 -12.92 3.85 -21.59
N LEU A 3 -14.16 3.67 -21.15
CA LEU A 3 -15.34 3.94 -21.97
C LEU A 3 -15.39 5.45 -22.24
N ALA A 4 -15.65 5.84 -23.49
CA ALA A 4 -15.65 7.24 -23.90
C ALA A 4 -16.59 8.09 -23.02
N GLY A 5 -16.02 9.06 -22.30
CA GLY A 5 -16.77 10.01 -21.47
C GLY A 5 -16.58 9.89 -19.95
N GLN A 6 -15.87 8.87 -19.45
CA GLN A 6 -15.44 8.84 -18.05
C GLN A 6 -14.13 9.62 -17.87
N PRO A 7 -13.97 10.38 -16.76
CA PRO A 7 -12.68 11.00 -16.43
C PRO A 7 -11.60 9.90 -16.43
N ALA A 8 -10.41 10.24 -16.91
CA ALA A 8 -9.29 9.31 -16.91
C ALA A 8 -8.93 8.95 -15.46
N ASP A 9 -8.60 7.68 -15.22
CA ASP A 9 -8.08 7.23 -13.93
C ASP A 9 -6.82 8.02 -13.58
N ASP A 10 -6.81 8.63 -12.40
CA ASP A 10 -5.69 9.40 -11.87
C ASP A 10 -5.48 9.09 -10.38
N ALA A 11 -4.50 8.23 -10.10
CA ALA A 11 -4.11 7.85 -8.75
C ALA A 11 -3.55 9.03 -7.94
N ALA A 12 -3.02 10.08 -8.59
CA ALA A 12 -2.51 11.27 -7.92
C ALA A 12 -3.63 12.05 -7.22
N THR A 13 -4.88 11.89 -7.67
CA THR A 13 -6.07 12.53 -7.10
C THR A 13 -7.06 11.53 -6.53
N LEU A 14 -6.67 10.26 -6.36
CA LEU A 14 -7.55 9.15 -5.94
C LEU A 14 -8.79 8.98 -6.85
N ALA A 15 -8.66 9.34 -8.12
CA ALA A 15 -9.71 9.13 -9.11
C ALA A 15 -9.53 7.76 -9.74
N PHE A 16 -10.32 6.79 -9.30
CA PHE A 16 -10.31 5.43 -9.84
C PHE A 16 -11.59 5.13 -10.61
N GLY A 17 -11.50 4.24 -11.60
CA GLY A 17 -12.63 3.76 -12.36
C GLY A 17 -13.69 3.05 -11.49
N PRO A 18 -14.91 2.85 -12.01
CA PRO A 18 -16.03 2.30 -11.26
C PRO A 18 -15.78 0.88 -10.71
N GLU A 19 -14.83 0.14 -11.27
CA GLU A 19 -14.38 -1.17 -10.78
C GLU A 19 -13.63 -1.09 -9.45
N PHE A 20 -13.12 0.10 -9.08
CA PHE A 20 -12.37 0.36 -7.85
C PHE A 20 -13.01 1.51 -7.07
N PRO A 21 -14.21 1.30 -6.49
CA PRO A 21 -14.93 2.34 -5.75
C PRO A 21 -14.11 2.83 -4.55
N LEU A 22 -14.06 4.16 -4.36
CA LEU A 22 -13.21 4.80 -3.34
C LEU A 22 -13.50 4.29 -1.91
N ASP A 23 -14.77 4.10 -1.57
CA ASP A 23 -15.17 3.78 -0.19
C ASP A 23 -15.14 2.27 0.14
N SER A 24 -14.94 1.40 -0.86
CA SER A 24 -15.06 -0.05 -0.67
C SER A 24 -14.03 -0.88 -1.43
N CYS A 25 -13.09 -0.26 -2.14
CA CYS A 25 -11.97 -0.98 -2.73
C CYS A 25 -11.03 -1.48 -1.63
N GLU A 26 -10.38 -2.60 -1.92
CA GLU A 26 -9.25 -3.11 -1.14
C GLU A 26 -7.97 -2.91 -1.94
N CYS A 27 -6.89 -2.56 -1.26
CA CYS A 27 -5.58 -2.39 -1.87
C CYS A 27 -4.55 -3.20 -1.09
N LEU A 28 -3.71 -3.94 -1.80
CA LEU A 28 -2.66 -4.79 -1.22
C LEU A 28 -1.27 -4.19 -1.51
N SER A 29 -0.42 -4.20 -0.49
CA SER A 29 1.01 -3.96 -0.60
C SER A 29 1.73 -5.15 -1.25
N ASP A 30 2.95 -4.93 -1.73
CA ASP A 30 3.78 -6.00 -2.31
C ASP A 30 4.09 -7.10 -1.29
N ALA A 31 4.15 -6.75 -0.01
CA ALA A 31 4.32 -7.68 1.10
C ALA A 31 3.12 -8.63 1.28
N GLU A 32 1.91 -8.09 1.20
CA GLU A 32 0.68 -8.88 1.27
C GLU A 32 0.51 -9.75 0.02
N VAL A 33 0.79 -9.20 -1.16
CA VAL A 33 0.80 -9.95 -2.43
C VAL A 33 1.79 -11.11 -2.37
N THR A 34 3.00 -10.90 -1.85
CA THR A 34 4.00 -11.96 -1.67
C THR A 34 3.47 -13.09 -0.79
N THR A 35 2.84 -12.75 0.33
CA THR A 35 2.27 -13.70 1.29
C THR A 35 1.15 -14.53 0.69
N ILE A 36 0.23 -13.89 -0.04
CA ILE A 36 -0.91 -14.54 -0.69
C ILE A 36 -0.41 -15.46 -1.81
N LEU A 37 0.49 -14.98 -2.67
CA LEU A 37 0.99 -15.75 -3.79
C LEU A 37 1.91 -16.91 -3.37
N ASP A 38 2.72 -16.75 -2.31
CA ASP A 38 3.53 -17.86 -1.77
C ASP A 38 2.65 -18.99 -1.22
N THR A 39 1.61 -18.62 -0.48
CA THR A 39 0.61 -19.57 0.03
C THR A 39 -0.10 -20.28 -1.12
N HIS A 40 -0.52 -19.52 -2.13
CA HIS A 40 -1.20 -20.06 -3.30
C HIS A 40 -0.29 -20.94 -4.17
N LEU A 41 1.01 -20.66 -4.25
CA LEU A 41 1.97 -21.50 -4.96
C LEU A 41 2.02 -22.92 -4.38
N ARG A 42 2.04 -23.03 -3.05
CA ARG A 42 2.06 -24.33 -2.34
C ARG A 42 0.81 -25.16 -2.65
N SER A 43 -0.35 -24.51 -2.69
CA SER A 43 -1.63 -25.16 -3.02
C SER A 43 -1.77 -25.47 -4.53
N SER A 44 -1.25 -24.60 -5.40
CA SER A 44 -1.37 -24.75 -6.86
C SER A 44 -0.42 -25.79 -7.42
N ALA A 45 0.78 -25.94 -6.84
CA ALA A 45 1.72 -27.00 -7.19
C ALA A 45 1.11 -28.40 -6.96
N ALA A 46 0.22 -28.52 -5.98
CA ALA A 46 -0.52 -29.76 -5.72
C ALA A 46 -1.68 -30.02 -6.70
N ALA A 47 -2.10 -29.02 -7.49
CA ALA A 47 -3.32 -29.06 -8.30
C ALA A 47 -3.10 -28.75 -9.80
N ASP A 48 -1.85 -28.59 -10.26
CA ASP A 48 -1.45 -28.24 -11.63
C ASP A 48 -2.24 -27.06 -12.24
N ARG A 49 -2.49 -26.04 -11.43
CA ARG A 49 -3.24 -24.84 -11.84
C ARG A 49 -2.32 -23.75 -12.38
N PRO A 50 -2.80 -22.91 -13.33
CA PRO A 50 -2.08 -21.72 -13.75
C PRO A 50 -1.72 -20.83 -12.56
N PHE A 51 -0.44 -20.48 -12.43
CA PHE A 51 0.08 -19.69 -11.32
C PHE A 51 0.83 -18.44 -11.85
N PRO A 52 0.57 -17.24 -11.29
CA PRO A 52 1.16 -15.99 -11.78
C PRO A 52 2.61 -15.82 -11.31
N ARG A 53 3.54 -16.64 -11.84
CA ARG A 53 4.97 -16.66 -11.43
C ARG A 53 5.65 -15.29 -11.46
N LYS A 54 5.44 -14.52 -12.53
CA LYS A 54 6.06 -13.19 -12.68
C LYS A 54 5.62 -12.20 -11.59
N ALA A 55 4.37 -12.27 -11.13
CA ALA A 55 3.89 -11.42 -10.05
C ALA A 55 4.56 -11.77 -8.71
N LEU A 56 4.69 -13.08 -8.42
CA LEU A 56 5.40 -13.54 -7.22
C LEU A 56 6.88 -13.15 -7.27
N GLU A 57 7.55 -13.30 -8.43
CA GLU A 57 8.95 -12.92 -8.61
C GLU A 57 9.17 -11.41 -8.39
N TYR A 58 8.27 -10.57 -8.91
CA TYR A 58 8.31 -9.13 -8.70
C TYR A 58 8.11 -8.77 -7.22
N ALA A 59 7.04 -9.28 -6.61
CA ALA A 59 6.71 -8.96 -5.21
C ALA A 59 7.83 -9.42 -4.25
N ARG A 60 8.41 -10.61 -4.48
CA ARG A 60 9.57 -11.12 -3.73
C ARG A 60 10.79 -10.21 -3.84
N ARG A 61 11.03 -9.62 -5.02
CA ARG A 61 12.15 -8.68 -5.21
C ARG A 61 11.96 -7.43 -4.35
N ASN A 62 10.75 -6.89 -4.30
CA ASN A 62 10.45 -5.67 -3.55
C ASN A 62 10.51 -5.86 -2.04
N VAL A 63 10.11 -7.04 -1.53
CA VAL A 63 10.22 -7.33 -0.09
C VAL A 63 11.62 -7.81 0.34
N GLY A 64 12.50 -8.09 -0.63
CA GLY A 64 13.86 -8.59 -0.40
C GLY A 64 13.93 -10.02 0.12
N ALA A 65 15.13 -10.46 0.49
CA ALA A 65 15.40 -11.80 1.04
C ALA A 65 15.03 -11.92 2.53
N ARG A 66 13.82 -11.46 2.90
CA ARG A 66 13.28 -11.53 4.26
C ARG A 66 12.42 -12.79 4.47
N PRO A 67 12.36 -13.36 5.69
CA PRO A 67 11.43 -14.43 6.00
C PRO A 67 9.98 -14.01 5.76
N LEU A 68 9.16 -14.90 5.18
CA LEU A 68 7.77 -14.57 4.80
C LEU A 68 6.92 -14.13 6.00
N GLU A 69 7.04 -14.80 7.15
CA GLU A 69 6.32 -14.42 8.36
C GLU A 69 6.71 -13.01 8.84
N ALA A 70 7.98 -12.62 8.71
CA ALA A 70 8.41 -11.27 9.06
C ALA A 70 7.81 -10.23 8.11
N VAL A 71 7.81 -10.51 6.80
CA VAL A 71 7.19 -9.64 5.77
C VAL A 71 5.69 -9.46 6.03
N LYS A 72 5.00 -10.55 6.36
CA LYS A 72 3.58 -10.54 6.70
C LYS A 72 3.29 -9.71 7.95
N THR A 73 4.01 -9.98 9.04
CA THR A 73 3.82 -9.28 10.32
C THR A 73 4.08 -7.78 10.18
N GLU A 74 5.16 -7.40 9.51
CA GLU A 74 5.48 -6.00 9.24
C GLU A 74 4.38 -5.31 8.44
N ALA A 75 3.87 -5.93 7.38
CA ALA A 75 2.81 -5.36 6.55
C ALA A 75 1.52 -5.12 7.35
N VAL A 76 1.15 -6.08 8.22
CA VAL A 76 0.00 -5.95 9.12
C VAL A 76 0.20 -4.81 10.11
N HIS A 77 1.37 -4.75 10.76
CA HIS A 77 1.68 -3.69 11.73
C HIS A 77 1.67 -2.30 11.08
N VAL A 78 2.27 -2.14 9.90
CA VAL A 78 2.29 -0.86 9.18
C VAL A 78 0.87 -0.45 8.76
N ARG A 79 0.09 -1.37 8.20
CA ARG A 79 -1.30 -1.11 7.81
C ARG A 79 -2.11 -0.65 9.01
N GLN A 80 -2.04 -1.38 10.12
CA GLN A 80 -2.78 -1.05 11.33
C GLN A 80 -2.34 0.30 11.89
N ALA A 81 -1.04 0.55 12.01
CA ALA A 81 -0.51 1.82 12.51
C ALA A 81 -0.95 3.02 11.66
N LEU A 82 -1.06 2.86 10.33
CA LEU A 82 -1.53 3.92 9.43
C LEU A 82 -3.06 4.11 9.47
N GLN A 83 -3.82 3.04 9.69
CA GLN A 83 -5.28 3.09 9.79
C GLN A 83 -5.75 3.61 11.16
N ASP A 84 -4.96 3.41 12.21
CA ASP A 84 -5.23 3.91 13.56
C ASP A 84 -4.91 5.42 13.71
N LEU A 85 -4.29 6.04 12.69
CA LEU A 85 -4.04 7.48 12.70
C LEU A 85 -5.34 8.24 12.52
N ASP A 86 -5.64 9.05 13.54
CA ASP A 86 -6.76 9.96 13.52
C ASP A 86 -6.33 11.38 13.16
N PHE A 87 -7.07 11.95 12.21
CA PHE A 87 -6.97 13.31 11.70
C PHE A 87 -8.30 14.05 11.84
N GLU A 88 -9.17 13.62 12.76
CA GLU A 88 -10.40 14.32 13.14
C GLU A 88 -10.13 15.81 13.42
N GLY A 89 -11.02 16.66 12.89
CA GLY A 89 -10.88 18.11 12.99
C GLY A 89 -9.91 18.74 11.97
N THR A 90 -9.41 17.95 11.01
CA THR A 90 -8.57 18.45 9.91
C THR A 90 -9.27 18.21 8.57
N ASP A 91 -8.94 19.02 7.56
CA ASP A 91 -9.50 18.88 6.21
C ASP A 91 -8.92 17.66 5.45
N ALA A 92 -7.89 17.00 5.99
CA ALA A 92 -7.17 15.92 5.33
C ALA A 92 -7.89 14.56 5.43
N GLY A 93 -8.60 14.31 6.54
CA GLY A 93 -9.29 13.04 6.79
C GLY A 93 -8.35 11.81 6.88
N ALA A 94 -8.96 10.63 6.95
CA ALA A 94 -8.24 9.36 7.02
C ALA A 94 -7.45 9.06 5.72
N LEU A 95 -6.43 8.22 5.83
CA LEU A 95 -5.68 7.73 4.67
C LEU A 95 -6.55 6.79 3.84
N HIS A 96 -6.51 6.96 2.51
CA HIS A 96 -7.15 6.03 1.61
C HIS A 96 -6.34 4.73 1.52
N VAL A 97 -6.98 3.58 1.28
CA VAL A 97 -6.31 2.27 1.24
C VAL A 97 -5.18 2.19 0.20
N PHE A 98 -5.31 2.93 -0.92
CA PHE A 98 -4.25 3.09 -1.91
C PHE A 98 -3.00 3.74 -1.31
N GLU A 99 -3.18 4.78 -0.50
CA GLU A 99 -2.07 5.53 0.08
C GLU A 99 -1.37 4.73 1.15
N VAL A 100 -2.12 3.97 1.95
CA VAL A 100 -1.57 3.01 2.91
C VAL A 100 -0.67 2.00 2.17
N ALA A 101 -1.16 1.40 1.08
CA ALA A 101 -0.37 0.47 0.29
C ALA A 101 0.86 1.15 -0.37
N ALA A 102 0.69 2.36 -0.92
CA ALA A 102 1.76 3.13 -1.53
C ALA A 102 2.86 3.51 -0.52
N ILE A 103 2.48 3.99 0.68
CA ILE A 103 3.42 4.29 1.77
C ILE A 103 4.16 3.02 2.19
N THR A 104 3.44 1.90 2.33
CA THR A 104 4.03 0.61 2.70
C THR A 104 5.09 0.16 1.70
N ASN A 105 4.83 0.33 0.39
CA ASN A 105 5.70 -0.10 -0.68
C ASN A 105 6.88 0.85 -0.96
N LEU A 106 6.64 2.17 -0.88
CA LEU A 106 7.57 3.18 -1.41
C LEU A 106 8.41 3.86 -0.34
N MET A 107 7.87 4.03 0.87
CA MET A 107 8.55 4.83 1.90
C MET A 107 9.54 3.98 2.69
N GLY A 108 10.72 4.53 2.96
CA GLY A 108 11.71 3.97 3.87
C GLY A 108 11.52 4.41 5.32
N ARG A 109 12.51 4.12 6.17
CA ARG A 109 12.56 4.63 7.55
C ARG A 109 12.95 6.10 7.62
N ASP A 110 13.77 6.52 6.66
CA ASP A 110 14.33 7.88 6.57
C ASP A 110 13.59 8.71 5.51
N SER A 111 12.40 8.27 5.09
CA SER A 111 11.59 9.03 4.13
C SER A 111 11.09 10.32 4.75
N GLU A 112 11.10 11.38 3.94
CA GLU A 112 10.73 12.73 4.36
C GLU A 112 9.36 13.14 3.78
N PRO A 113 8.65 14.09 4.42
CA PRO A 113 7.36 14.59 3.92
C PRO A 113 7.39 15.05 2.45
N GLU A 114 8.48 15.69 2.01
CA GLU A 114 8.64 16.14 0.62
C GLU A 114 8.69 14.95 -0.36
N GLU A 115 9.49 13.92 -0.05
CA GLU A 115 9.58 12.69 -0.85
C GLU A 115 8.21 12.01 -0.94
N ALA A 116 7.50 11.90 0.18
CA ALA A 116 6.18 11.27 0.23
C ALA A 116 5.16 11.98 -0.67
N ARG A 117 5.13 13.32 -0.69
CA ARG A 117 4.25 14.10 -1.59
C ARG A 117 4.69 14.05 -3.05
N ALA A 118 5.98 13.88 -3.31
CA ALA A 118 6.49 13.74 -4.67
C ALA A 118 6.09 12.39 -5.28
N LEU A 119 6.16 11.31 -4.49
CA LEU A 119 5.85 9.95 -4.94
C LEU A 119 4.37 9.61 -4.87
N VAL A 120 3.63 10.14 -3.90
CA VAL A 120 2.19 9.91 -3.70
C VAL A 120 1.46 11.26 -3.59
N PRO A 121 1.13 11.92 -4.73
CA PRO A 121 0.64 13.30 -4.73
C PRO A 121 -0.69 13.52 -3.99
N SER A 122 -1.50 12.48 -3.79
CA SER A 122 -2.74 12.55 -3.02
C SER A 122 -2.50 12.91 -1.55
N LEU A 123 -1.28 12.67 -1.03
CA LEU A 123 -0.84 13.06 0.31
C LEU A 123 -0.64 14.57 0.50
N ARG A 124 -0.73 15.39 -0.56
CA ARG A 124 -0.61 16.86 -0.47
C ARG A 124 -1.68 17.52 0.39
N ARG A 125 -2.77 16.80 0.70
CA ARG A 125 -3.81 17.26 1.63
C ARG A 125 -3.37 17.28 3.09
N TYR A 126 -2.28 16.58 3.43
CA TYR A 126 -1.69 16.59 4.76
C TYR A 126 -0.62 17.68 4.86
N ASP A 127 -0.60 18.43 5.96
CA ASP A 127 0.50 19.35 6.29
C ASP A 127 1.78 18.58 6.71
N ASP A 128 2.88 19.29 6.96
CA ASP A 128 4.17 18.68 7.27
C ASP A 128 4.16 17.92 8.60
N ASP A 129 3.42 18.42 9.60
CA ASP A 129 3.33 17.79 10.92
C ASP A 129 2.51 16.50 10.83
N GLN A 130 1.39 16.54 10.12
CA GLN A 130 0.55 15.38 9.84
C GLN A 130 1.31 14.31 9.04
N LEU A 131 2.01 14.73 7.98
CA LEU A 131 2.77 13.80 7.15
C LEU A 131 3.98 13.24 7.90
N GLY A 132 4.62 14.03 8.76
CA GLY A 132 5.62 13.56 9.70
C GLY A 132 5.08 12.47 10.63
N ARG A 133 3.86 12.65 11.17
CA ARG A 133 3.19 11.61 11.99
C ARG A 133 2.91 10.33 11.20
N ILE A 134 2.45 10.44 9.95
CA ILE A 134 2.21 9.29 9.04
C ILE A 134 3.51 8.49 8.85
N LEU A 135 4.59 9.18 8.47
CA LEU A 135 5.88 8.54 8.18
C LEU A 135 6.49 7.95 9.45
N ALA A 136 6.39 8.64 10.59
CA ALA A 136 6.84 8.12 11.88
C ALA A 136 6.07 6.85 12.30
N ALA A 137 4.74 6.82 12.10
CA ALA A 137 3.92 5.64 12.39
C ALA A 137 4.34 4.44 11.54
N ALA A 138 4.49 4.63 10.22
CA ALA A 138 4.96 3.59 9.31
C ALA A 138 6.39 3.11 9.67
N ALA A 139 7.32 4.04 9.93
CA ALA A 139 8.69 3.71 10.28
C ALA A 139 8.80 2.97 11.64
N GLY A 140 8.01 3.38 12.63
CA GLY A 140 7.94 2.73 13.95
C GLY A 140 7.35 1.32 13.87
N ALA A 141 6.29 1.13 13.09
CA ALA A 141 5.67 -0.18 12.91
C ALA A 141 6.58 -1.22 12.25
N ARG A 142 7.58 -0.79 11.45
CA ARG A 142 8.60 -1.66 10.84
C ARG A 142 9.68 -2.15 11.82
N GLN A 143 9.62 -1.78 13.10
CA GLN A 143 10.57 -2.20 14.13
C GLN A 143 10.00 -3.30 15.05
N ASN A 144 8.69 -3.52 15.02
CA ASN A 144 7.97 -4.51 15.82
C ASN A 144 7.79 -5.83 15.06
#